data_AF-A0A7H5A559-F1
#
_entry.id   AF-A0A7H5A559-F1
#
_cell.length_a   1.000
_cell.length_b   1.000
_cell.length_c   1.000
_cell.angle_alpha   90.00
_cell.angle_beta   90.00
_cell.angle_gamma   90.00
#
_symmetry.space_group_name_H-M   'P 1'
#
loop_
_entity.id
_entity.type
_entity.pdbx_description
1 polymer ?
#
loop_
_entity_poly.entity_id
_entity_poly.type
_entity_poly.pdbx_seq_one_letter_code
_entity_poly.pdbx_strand_id
1 'polypeptide(L)'
;MTQLLLLPLLQQLGQQSRWQLWLTPQQKLSREWVQSSGLPLSKVMQISQLSPANALESMVRSLRTGNYSVVIGWLSEELSIEEHERLVAAAEEGHAMGFIMRPVRNTDQPGRQLSGLKIHSNLYH
;
A
#
# COMPACT_ATOMS: atom_id res chain seq x y z
N MET A 1 8.95 13.08 14.73
CA MET A 1 8.64 11.64 14.72
C MET A 1 7.69 11.38 13.57
N THR A 2 8.19 10.92 12.43
CA THR A 2 7.38 10.67 11.23
C THR A 2 6.56 9.39 11.45
N GLN A 3 5.25 9.55 11.60
CA GLN A 3 4.33 8.50 11.98
C GLN A 3 4.11 7.52 10.81
N LEU A 4 4.72 6.35 10.87
CA LEU A 4 4.41 5.23 9.98
C LEU A 4 3.09 4.60 10.44
N LEU A 5 1.96 5.18 10.00
CA LEU A 5 0.62 4.78 10.46
C LEU A 5 0.04 3.52 9.82
N LEU A 6 0.51 3.17 8.62
CA LEU A 6 -0.10 2.09 7.85
C LEU A 6 0.06 0.73 8.54
N LEU A 7 1.28 0.39 8.96
CA LEU A 7 1.53 -0.94 9.53
C LEU A 7 0.76 -1.19 10.85
N PRO A 8 0.76 -0.29 11.85
CA PRO A 8 -0.04 -0.47 13.06
C PRO A 8 -1.54 -0.62 12.76
N LEU A 9 -2.06 0.11 11.76
CA LEU A 9 -3.45 -0.01 11.34
C LEU A 9 -3.74 -1.38 10.71
N LEU A 10 -2.87 -1.87 9.83
CA LEU A 10 -3.01 -3.20 9.25
C LEU A 10 -2.94 -4.31 10.31
N GLN A 11 -2.11 -4.15 11.33
CA GLN A 11 -2.08 -5.07 12.48
C GLN A 11 -3.42 -5.07 13.23
N GLN A 12 -3.97 -3.89 13.52
CA GLN A 12 -5.29 -3.76 14.16
C GLN A 12 -6.39 -4.43 13.33
N LEU A 13 -6.40 -4.22 12.01
CA LEU A 13 -7.37 -4.85 11.11
C LEU A 13 -7.16 -6.35 10.94
N GLY A 14 -5.95 -6.85 11.19
CA GLY A 14 -5.65 -8.27 11.22
C GLY A 14 -6.21 -9.01 12.43
N GLN A 15 -6.56 -8.29 13.49
CA GLN A 15 -7.27 -8.86 14.64
C GLN A 15 -8.74 -9.15 14.33
N GLN A 16 -9.29 -8.52 13.29
CA GLN A 16 -10.63 -8.84 12.81
C GLN A 16 -10.65 -10.23 12.19
N SER A 17 -11.79 -10.93 12.27
CA SER A 17 -11.97 -12.24 11.63
C SER A 17 -12.22 -12.15 10.12
N ARG A 18 -11.50 -11.24 9.44
CA ARG A 18 -11.70 -10.87 8.04
C ARG A 18 -10.35 -10.82 7.32
N TRP A 19 -10.39 -10.98 6.01
CA TRP A 19 -9.18 -11.07 5.18
C TRP A 19 -8.56 -9.68 4.92
N GLN A 20 -7.25 -9.63 4.72
CA GLN A 20 -6.56 -8.47 4.16
C GLN A 20 -6.18 -8.77 2.72
N LEU A 21 -6.71 -8.01 1.77
CA LEU A 21 -6.48 -8.24 0.34
C LEU A 21 -5.44 -7.27 -0.22
N TRP A 22 -4.46 -7.82 -0.92
CA TRP A 22 -3.44 -7.08 -1.65
C TRP A 22 -3.60 -7.31 -3.15
N LEU A 23 -3.95 -6.25 -3.88
CA LEU A 23 -4.06 -6.23 -5.34
C LEU A 23 -2.79 -5.59 -5.91
N THR A 24 -1.83 -6.43 -6.28
CA THR A 24 -0.50 -5.99 -6.69
C THR A 24 -0.29 -6.21 -8.19
N PRO A 25 0.26 -5.24 -8.93
CA PRO A 25 0.40 -5.35 -10.38
C PRO A 25 1.45 -6.40 -10.79
N GLN A 26 2.55 -6.54 -10.04
CA GLN A 26 3.66 -7.41 -10.47
C GLN A 26 4.37 -8.14 -9.32
N GLN A 27 4.55 -7.50 -8.16
CA GLN A 27 5.38 -8.08 -7.08
C GLN A 27 4.58 -8.97 -6.15
N LYS A 28 5.13 -10.15 -5.85
CA LYS A 28 4.60 -11.05 -4.81
C LYS A 28 4.83 -10.44 -3.43
N LEU A 29 3.84 -10.53 -2.55
CA LEU A 29 3.95 -10.11 -1.16
C LEU A 29 4.90 -11.07 -0.44
N SER A 30 5.98 -10.55 0.14
CA SER A 30 6.95 -11.37 0.90
C SER A 30 6.26 -11.96 2.12
N ARG A 31 6.33 -13.30 2.25
CA ARG A 31 5.77 -14.02 3.40
C ARG A 31 6.56 -13.69 4.66
N GLU A 32 7.88 -13.54 4.53
CA GLU A 32 8.79 -13.17 5.61
C GLU A 32 8.43 -11.78 6.15
N TRP A 33 8.15 -10.81 5.27
CA TRP A 33 7.72 -9.48 5.67
C TRP A 33 6.35 -9.51 6.37
N VAL A 34 5.38 -10.25 5.85
CA VAL A 34 4.05 -10.39 6.50
C VAL A 34 4.20 -10.93 7.92
N GLN A 35 5.04 -11.96 8.10
CA GLN A 35 5.29 -12.57 9.39
C GLN A 35 6.03 -11.63 10.35
N SER A 36 7.13 -11.00 9.91
CA SER A 36 7.93 -10.10 10.75
C SER A 36 7.19 -8.81 11.10
N SER A 37 6.22 -8.42 10.27
CA SER A 37 5.35 -7.26 10.48
C SER A 37 4.17 -7.56 11.40
N GLY A 38 4.02 -8.78 11.92
CA GLY A 38 2.93 -9.13 12.84
C GLY A 38 1.55 -9.23 12.18
N LEU A 39 1.49 -9.35 10.85
CA LEU A 39 0.24 -9.55 10.12
C LEU A 39 -0.17 -11.04 10.14
N PRO A 40 -1.47 -11.36 10.16
CA PRO A 40 -1.94 -12.74 10.24
C PRO A 40 -1.73 -13.46 8.90
N LEU A 41 -0.65 -14.25 8.77
CA LEU A 41 -0.30 -14.96 7.53
C LEU A 41 -1.45 -15.82 6.97
N SER A 42 -2.31 -16.37 7.84
CA SER A 42 -3.48 -17.18 7.47
C SER A 42 -4.68 -16.38 6.93
N LYS A 43 -4.67 -15.05 7.08
CA LYS A 43 -5.76 -14.14 6.66
C LYS A 43 -5.28 -13.02 5.73
N VAL A 44 -4.12 -13.21 5.11
CA VAL A 44 -3.61 -12.33 4.06
C VAL A 44 -3.81 -13.02 2.72
N MET A 45 -4.48 -12.33 1.80
CA MET A 45 -4.71 -12.79 0.44
C MET A 45 -4.03 -11.82 -0.53
N GLN A 46 -3.45 -12.37 -1.59
CA GLN A 46 -2.86 -11.59 -2.66
C GLN A 46 -3.43 -12.01 -4.02
N ILE A 47 -3.76 -11.03 -4.84
CA ILE A 47 -4.01 -11.21 -6.26
C ILE A 47 -2.90 -10.46 -7.01
N SER A 48 -2.05 -11.22 -7.69
CA SER A 48 -0.95 -10.71 -8.51
C SER A 48 -1.35 -10.61 -9.99
N GLN A 49 -0.58 -9.84 -10.77
CA GLN A 49 -0.76 -9.71 -12.23
C GLN A 49 -2.13 -9.17 -12.65
N LEU A 50 -2.74 -8.35 -11.78
CA LEU A 50 -3.98 -7.69 -12.08
C LEU A 50 -3.72 -6.56 -13.10
N SER A 51 -4.41 -6.59 -14.23
CA SER A 51 -4.33 -5.50 -15.20
C SER A 51 -4.86 -4.20 -14.55
N PRO A 52 -4.28 -3.02 -14.89
CA PRO A 52 -4.76 -1.75 -14.36
C PRO A 52 -6.26 -1.53 -14.59
N ALA A 53 -6.76 -1.92 -15.78
CA ALA A 53 -8.17 -1.84 -16.14
C ALA A 53 -9.09 -2.66 -15.21
N ASN A 54 -8.59 -3.78 -14.65
CA ASN A 54 -9.39 -4.62 -13.75
C ASN A 54 -9.16 -4.28 -12.27
N ALA A 55 -8.17 -3.45 -11.95
CA ALA A 55 -7.79 -3.17 -10.57
C ALA A 55 -8.88 -2.43 -9.80
N LEU A 56 -9.47 -1.40 -10.42
CA LEU A 56 -10.56 -0.65 -9.82
C LEU A 56 -11.78 -1.52 -9.56
N GLU A 57 -12.27 -2.25 -10.57
CA GLU A 57 -13.44 -3.13 -10.43
C GLU A 57 -13.20 -4.23 -9.40
N SER A 58 -11.99 -4.77 -9.34
CA SER A 58 -11.63 -5.76 -8.34
C SER A 58 -11.61 -5.17 -6.93
N MET A 59 -11.13 -3.94 -6.76
CA MET A 59 -11.22 -3.22 -5.47
C MET A 59 -12.68 -3.02 -5.05
N VAL A 60 -13.51 -2.46 -5.94
CA VAL A 60 -14.94 -2.19 -5.67
C VAL A 60 -15.65 -3.47 -5.25
N ARG A 61 -15.50 -4.55 -6.02
CA ARG A 61 -16.15 -5.83 -5.70
C ARG A 61 -15.66 -6.40 -4.38
N SER A 62 -14.35 -6.37 -4.14
CA SER A 62 -13.76 -6.93 -2.92
C SER A 62 -14.23 -6.17 -1.68
N LEU A 63 -14.18 -4.83 -1.72
CA LEU A 63 -14.67 -3.96 -0.65
C LEU A 63 -16.12 -4.31 -0.30
N ARG A 64 -16.98 -4.38 -1.33
CA ARG A 64 -18.41 -4.65 -1.17
C ARG A 64 -18.73 -6.01 -0.53
N THR A 65 -17.87 -7.03 -0.69
CA THR A 65 -18.18 -8.39 -0.19
C THR A 65 -18.34 -8.50 1.33
N GLY A 66 -17.80 -7.57 2.11
CA GLY A 66 -17.75 -7.68 3.56
C GLY A 66 -16.72 -8.69 4.10
N ASN A 67 -16.08 -9.50 3.24
CA ASN A 67 -15.13 -10.53 3.66
C ASN A 67 -13.74 -9.99 4.04
N TYR A 68 -13.43 -8.76 3.62
CA TYR A 68 -12.13 -8.14 3.79
C TYR A 68 -12.18 -6.98 4.78
N SER A 69 -11.31 -6.95 5.79
CA SER A 69 -11.16 -5.77 6.65
C SER A 69 -10.47 -4.62 5.94
N VAL A 70 -9.61 -4.95 4.97
CA VAL A 70 -8.88 -3.98 4.15
C VAL A 70 -8.63 -4.53 2.75
N VAL A 71 -8.72 -3.65 1.76
CA VAL A 71 -8.32 -3.90 0.37
C VAL A 71 -7.29 -2.85 -0.04
N ILE A 72 -6.11 -3.30 -0.44
CA ILE A 72 -4.98 -2.45 -0.83
C ILE A 72 -4.71 -2.67 -2.31
N GLY A 73 -4.79 -1.61 -3.12
CA GLY A 73 -4.54 -1.70 -4.56
C GLY A 73 -3.54 -0.64 -5.03
N TRP A 74 -2.82 -0.96 -6.10
CA TRP A 74 -1.98 0.00 -6.81
C TRP A 74 -2.68 0.47 -8.07
N LEU A 75 -3.12 1.73 -8.07
CA LEU A 75 -3.73 2.37 -9.22
C LEU A 75 -2.74 3.43 -9.75
N SER A 76 -2.32 3.28 -11.00
CA SER A 76 -1.35 4.16 -11.65
C SER A 76 -1.94 5.48 -12.13
N GLU A 77 -3.25 5.49 -12.37
CA GLU A 77 -4.00 6.64 -12.87
C GLU A 77 -4.74 7.35 -11.74
N GLU A 78 -5.04 8.63 -11.94
CA GLU A 78 -5.90 9.37 -11.02
C GLU A 78 -7.33 8.88 -11.17
N LEU A 79 -8.02 8.75 -10.04
CA LEU A 79 -9.42 8.40 -10.03
C LEU A 79 -10.26 9.63 -10.34
N SER A 80 -11.24 9.45 -11.23
CA SER A 80 -12.34 10.38 -11.36
C SER A 80 -13.18 10.42 -10.07
N ILE A 81 -14.01 11.46 -9.95
CA ILE A 81 -14.92 11.63 -8.81
C ILE A 81 -15.87 10.43 -8.71
N GLU A 82 -16.44 9.99 -9.82
CA GLU A 82 -17.35 8.85 -9.88
C GLU A 82 -16.68 7.55 -9.41
N GLU A 83 -15.44 7.29 -9.83
CA GLU A 83 -14.69 6.11 -9.40
C GLU A 83 -14.36 6.16 -7.90
N HIS A 84 -14.08 7.35 -7.38
CA HIS A 84 -13.86 7.55 -5.95
C HIS A 84 -15.14 7.28 -5.14
N GLU A 85 -16.27 7.84 -5.57
CA GLU A 85 -17.58 7.60 -4.92
C GLU A 85 -17.95 6.11 -4.95
N ARG A 86 -17.70 5.41 -6.06
CA ARG A 86 -17.93 3.96 -6.17
C ARG A 86 -17.10 3.16 -5.17
N LEU A 87 -15.83 3.55 -4.94
CA LEU A 87 -14.98 2.91 -3.95
C LEU A 87 -15.44 3.20 -2.52
N VAL A 88 -15.82 4.44 -2.22
CA VAL A 88 -16.32 4.84 -0.90
C VAL A 88 -17.61 4.09 -0.58
N ALA A 89 -18.59 4.09 -1.49
CA ALA A 89 -19.85 3.38 -1.30
C ALA A 89 -19.63 1.87 -1.08
N ALA A 90 -18.72 1.25 -1.83
CA ALA A 90 -18.38 -0.16 -1.66
C ALA A 90 -17.67 -0.45 -0.31
N ALA A 91 -16.80 0.46 0.13
CA ALA A 91 -16.10 0.37 1.41
C ALA A 91 -17.08 0.49 2.60
N GLU A 92 -18.03 1.41 2.51
CA GLU A 92 -19.10 1.59 3.50
C GLU A 92 -20.01 0.36 3.56
N GLU A 93 -20.50 -0.10 2.40
CA GLU A 93 -21.37 -1.28 2.30
C GLU A 93 -20.72 -2.52 2.92
N GLY A 94 -19.45 -2.77 2.58
CA GLY A 94 -18.69 -3.88 3.12
C GLY A 94 -18.03 -3.63 4.47
N HIS A 95 -18.19 -2.46 5.08
CA HIS A 95 -17.50 -2.07 6.33
C HIS A 95 -15.98 -2.32 6.27
N ALA A 96 -15.35 -2.01 5.15
CA ALA A 96 -13.95 -2.30 4.86
C ALA A 96 -13.16 -1.00 4.63
N MET A 97 -11.84 -1.04 4.82
CA MET A 97 -10.97 0.07 4.41
C MET A 97 -10.37 -0.16 3.02
N GLY A 98 -10.38 0.87 2.18
CA GLY A 98 -9.69 0.89 0.89
C GLY A 98 -8.42 1.73 0.95
N PHE A 99 -7.27 1.16 0.57
CA PHE A 99 -6.03 1.91 0.36
C PHE A 99 -5.60 1.87 -1.10
N ILE A 100 -5.29 3.04 -1.65
CA ILE A 100 -4.72 3.17 -2.99
C ILE A 100 -3.27 3.60 -2.84
N MET A 101 -2.37 2.72 -3.26
CA MET A 101 -0.94 2.96 -3.27
C MET A 101 -0.55 3.56 -4.62
N ARG A 102 0.16 4.67 -4.60
CA ARG A 102 0.76 5.28 -5.80
C ARG A 102 2.26 5.03 -5.76
N PRO A 103 2.87 4.47 -6.82
CA PRO A 103 4.31 4.37 -6.88
C PRO A 103 4.89 5.78 -6.78
N VAL A 104 5.74 6.01 -5.78
CA VAL A 104 6.53 7.23 -5.72
C VAL A 104 7.46 7.18 -6.91
N ARG A 105 7.17 7.95 -7.95
CA ARG A 105 8.12 8.16 -9.03
C ARG A 105 9.33 8.79 -8.36
N ASN A 106 10.41 8.03 -8.24
CA ASN A 106 11.69 8.61 -7.88
C ASN A 106 11.98 9.57 -9.04
N THR A 107 11.75 10.87 -8.84
CA THR A 107 12.35 11.87 -9.70
C THR A 107 13.84 11.75 -9.45
N ASP A 108 14.49 10.85 -10.18
CA ASP A 108 15.92 10.96 -10.45
C ASP A 108 16.06 12.30 -11.18
N GLN A 109 16.27 13.37 -10.42
CA GLN A 109 17.00 14.49 -10.96
C GLN A 109 18.46 14.04 -10.97
N PRO A 110 19.10 13.89 -12.15
CA PRO A 110 20.56 13.83 -12.24
C PRO A 110 21.08 15.24 -11.99
N GLY A 111 20.98 15.67 -10.73
CA GLY A 111 21.05 17.07 -10.33
C GLY A 111 21.82 17.23 -9.04
N ARG A 112 23.02 16.68 -8.99
CA ARG A 112 24.17 17.26 -8.28
C ARG A 112 23.89 17.71 -6.84
N GLN A 113 24.04 16.80 -5.90
CA GLN A 113 24.67 17.16 -4.62
C GLN A 113 25.98 16.41 -4.52
N LEU A 114 27.04 17.06 -5.05
CA LEU A 114 28.40 16.71 -4.69
C LEU A 114 28.49 16.89 -3.19
N SER A 115 28.42 15.78 -2.44
CA SER A 115 28.88 15.70 -1.06
C SER A 115 30.39 15.92 -1.05
N GLY A 116 30.80 17.16 -1.28
CA GLY A 116 32.13 17.64 -0.95
C GLY A 116 32.18 17.79 0.56
N LEU A 117 32.35 16.67 1.27
CA LEU A 117 32.79 16.69 2.66
C LEU A 117 34.22 17.26 2.67
N LYS A 118 34.36 18.59 2.67
CA LYS A 118 35.62 19.25 2.99
C LYS A 118 35.81 19.15 4.49
N ILE A 119 36.42 18.04 4.92
CA ILE A 119 36.98 17.93 6.25
C ILE A 119 38.19 18.85 6.26
N HIS A 120 38.04 20.03 6.87
CA HIS A 120 39.19 20.86 7.22
C HIS A 120 39.88 20.17 8.41
N SER A 121 40.98 19.46 8.14
CA SER A 121 41.85 18.99 9.21
C SER A 121 42.68 20.17 9.70
N ASN A 122 42.28 20.76 10.82
CA ASN A 122 43.15 21.64 11.60
C ASN A 122 44.02 20.77 12.52
N LEU A 123 45.32 21.10 12.58
CA LEU A 123 46.40 20.49 13.39
C LEU A 123 46.97 19.20 12.76
N TYR A 124 48.28 19.01 12.53
CA TYR A 124 49.47 19.34 13.33
C TYR A 124 50.76 19.46 12.47
N HIS A 125 51.70 20.28 12.97
CA HIS A 125 53.14 20.48 12.63
C HIS A 125 53.52 21.25 11.37
#